data_AF-W1YH46-F1
#
_entry.id   AF-W1YH46-F1
#
_cell.length_a   1.000
_cell.length_b   1.000
_cell.length_c   1.000
_cell.angle_alpha   90.00
_cell.angle_beta   90.00
_cell.angle_gamma   90.00
#
_symmetry.space_group_name_H-M   'P 1'
#
loop_
_entity.id
_entity.type
_entity.pdbx_description
1 polymer ?
#
loop_
_entity_poly.entity_id
_entity_poly.type
_entity_poly.pdbx_seq_one_letter_code
_entity_poly.pdbx_strand_id
1 'polypeptide(L)'
;PIKYFDPKLRELYGEVETLAQEKMLSTLPDRLQSVYKPILVDAEASPEWPLVKAADTISAYMKCVKELKAGNDEFKEAHDSILAKLKTLNMPEVD
;
A
#
# COMPACT_ATOMS: atom_id res chain seq x y z
N PRO A 1 -5.13 -1.81 -12.40
CA PRO A 1 -3.92 -1.05 -11.97
C PRO A 1 -2.77 -1.23 -12.98
N ILE A 2 -2.27 -0.12 -13.56
CA ILE A 2 -1.16 -0.11 -14.54
C ILE A 2 0.15 -0.68 -13.93
N LYS A 3 0.28 -0.65 -12.60
CA LYS A 3 1.46 -1.09 -11.83
C LYS A 3 1.85 -2.58 -11.99
N TYR A 4 0.99 -3.42 -12.58
CA TYR A 4 1.25 -4.86 -12.76
C TYR A 4 1.41 -5.27 -14.23
N PHE A 5 1.42 -4.33 -15.17
CA PHE A 5 1.44 -4.63 -16.60
C PHE A 5 2.84 -5.06 -17.09
N ASP A 6 3.90 -4.61 -16.42
CA ASP A 6 5.29 -4.94 -16.75
C ASP A 6 6.14 -5.05 -15.46
N PRO A 7 6.80 -6.19 -15.21
CA PRO A 7 7.73 -6.35 -14.09
C PRO A 7 8.80 -5.25 -14.00
N LYS A 8 9.28 -4.77 -15.15
CA LYS A 8 10.28 -3.69 -15.23
C LYS A 8 9.70 -2.36 -14.78
N LEU A 9 8.44 -2.06 -15.14
CA LEU A 9 7.76 -0.87 -14.63
C LEU A 9 7.61 -0.94 -13.12
N ARG A 10 7.24 -2.10 -12.58
CA ARG A 10 7.12 -2.29 -11.13
C ARG A 10 8.44 -2.03 -10.40
N GLU A 11 9.55 -2.53 -10.93
CA GLU A 11 10.88 -2.28 -10.38
C GLU A 11 11.22 -0.79 -10.38
N LEU A 12 11.02 -0.11 -11.52
CA LEU A 12 11.24 1.33 -11.64
C LEU A 12 10.39 2.15 -10.66
N TYR A 13 9.14 1.76 -10.41
CA TYR A 13 8.32 2.41 -9.38
C TYR A 13 8.91 2.22 -7.98
N GLY A 14 9.43 1.03 -7.66
CA GLY A 14 10.07 0.77 -6.38
C GLY A 14 11.35 1.59 -6.17
N GLU A 15 12.16 1.77 -7.22
CA GLU A 15 13.33 2.64 -7.19
C GLU A 15 12.95 4.10 -6.91
N VAL A 16 11.90 4.60 -7.58
CA VAL A 16 11.38 5.96 -7.36
C VAL A 16 10.82 6.12 -5.94
N GLU A 17 10.10 5.13 -5.43
CA GLU A 17 9.57 5.13 -4.06
C GLU A 17 10.71 5.18 -3.03
N THR A 18 11.75 4.35 -3.20
CA THR A 18 12.94 4.33 -2.32
C THR A 18 13.63 5.69 -2.32
N LEU A 19 13.89 6.26 -3.50
CA LEU A 19 14.53 7.58 -3.62
C LEU A 19 13.70 8.68 -2.93
N ALA A 20 12.38 8.63 -3.06
CA ALA A 20 11.49 9.59 -2.41
C ALA A 20 11.51 9.45 -0.88
N GLN A 21 11.53 8.23 -0.36
CA GLN A 21 11.64 7.96 1.08
C GLN A 21 12.97 8.46 1.65
N GLU A 22 14.10 8.16 1.00
CA GLU A 22 15.41 8.65 1.41
C GLU A 22 15.50 10.18 1.34
N LYS A 23 14.97 10.78 0.28
CA LYS A 23 14.88 12.23 0.15
C LYS A 23 14.08 12.84 1.30
N MET A 24 12.92 12.28 1.64
CA MET A 24 12.09 12.74 2.74
C MET A 24 12.82 12.62 4.07
N LEU A 25 13.50 11.50 4.33
CA LEU A 25 14.32 11.31 5.52
C LEU A 25 15.41 12.39 5.63
N SER A 26 16.09 12.70 4.53
CA SER A 26 17.16 13.73 4.49
C SER A 26 16.66 15.15 4.78
N THR A 27 15.35 15.41 4.67
CA THR A 27 14.77 16.71 5.01
C THR A 27 14.59 16.90 6.52
N LEU A 28 14.66 15.81 7.31
CA LEU A 28 14.53 15.87 8.76
C LEU A 28 15.86 16.27 9.41
N PRO A 29 15.84 16.97 10.55
CA PRO A 29 17.03 17.20 11.36
C PRO A 29 17.74 15.88 11.72
N ASP A 30 19.08 15.87 11.71
CA ASP A 30 19.91 14.66 11.90
C ASP A 30 19.48 13.80 13.10
N ARG A 31 19.16 14.44 14.23
CA ARG A 31 18.72 13.76 15.46
C ARG A 31 17.43 12.94 15.31
N LEU A 32 16.60 13.27 14.32
CA LEU A 32 15.33 12.61 14.05
C LEU A 32 15.45 11.54 12.96
N GLN A 33 16.48 11.60 12.11
CA GLN A 33 16.60 10.68 10.98
C GLN A 33 16.69 9.22 11.46
N SER A 34 17.46 8.94 12.51
CA SER A 34 17.55 7.57 13.07
C SER A 34 16.22 7.05 13.61
N VAL A 35 15.37 7.93 14.16
CA VAL A 35 14.07 7.58 14.75
C VAL A 35 13.03 7.32 13.67
N TYR A 36 13.05 8.10 12.57
CA TYR A 36 12.05 7.99 11.50
C TYR A 36 12.43 7.02 10.40
N LYS A 37 13.72 6.67 10.24
CA LYS A 37 14.18 5.73 9.21
C LYS A 37 13.41 4.38 9.23
N PRO A 38 13.18 3.73 10.38
CA PRO A 38 12.41 2.48 10.42
C PRO A 38 10.95 2.62 9.98
N ILE A 39 10.40 3.83 10.01
CA ILE A 39 9.01 4.12 9.69
C ILE A 39 8.86 4.55 8.22
N LEU A 40 9.87 5.23 7.68
CA LEU A 40 9.81 5.84 6.34
C LEU A 40 10.47 4.98 5.26
N VAL A 41 11.60 4.37 5.57
CA VAL A 41 12.44 3.64 4.60
C VAL A 41 12.34 2.14 4.86
N ASP A 42 12.51 1.72 6.12
CA ASP A 42 12.57 0.30 6.47
C ASP A 42 11.22 -0.24 6.98
N ALA A 43 10.11 0.42 6.64
CA ALA A 43 8.77 0.07 7.14
C ALA A 43 8.39 -1.38 6.83
N GLU A 44 8.87 -1.92 5.71
CA GLU A 44 8.58 -3.30 5.30
C GLU A 44 9.26 -4.35 6.17
N ALA A 45 10.29 -3.97 6.93
CA ALA A 45 10.99 -4.87 7.86
C ALA A 45 10.27 -5.00 9.22
N SER A 46 9.25 -4.18 9.47
CA SER A 46 8.48 -4.24 10.72
C SER A 46 7.61 -5.51 10.76
N PRO A 47 7.53 -6.20 11.91
CA PRO A 47 6.60 -7.32 12.11
C PRO A 47 5.13 -6.96 11.86
N GLU A 48 4.77 -5.69 12.03
CA GLU A 48 3.44 -5.15 11.81
C GLU A 48 3.14 -4.85 10.33
N TRP A 49 4.14 -4.93 9.44
CA TRP A 49 3.97 -4.64 8.01
C TRP A 49 2.82 -5.42 7.34
N PRO A 50 2.61 -6.73 7.60
CA PRO A 50 1.45 -7.45 7.06
C PRO A 50 0.11 -6.84 7.48
N LEU A 51 -0.02 -6.36 8.72
CA LEU A 51 -1.23 -5.69 9.20
C LEU A 51 -1.44 -4.34 8.48
N VAL A 52 -0.37 -3.58 8.26
CA VAL A 52 -0.44 -2.33 7.48
C VAL A 52 -0.90 -2.60 6.05
N LYS A 53 -0.38 -3.66 5.41
CA LYS A 53 -0.81 -4.06 4.06
C LYS A 53 -2.25 -4.54 4.00
N ALA A 54 -2.71 -5.25 5.03
CA ALA A 54 -4.11 -5.66 5.16
C ALA A 54 -5.02 -4.42 5.30
N ALA A 55 -4.69 -3.49 6.20
CA ALA A 55 -5.44 -2.26 6.43
C ALA A 55 -5.52 -1.38 5.17
N ASP A 56 -4.41 -1.21 4.44
CA ASP A 56 -4.34 -0.52 3.15
C ASP A 56 -5.29 -1.16 2.12
N THR A 57 -5.29 -2.51 2.05
CA THR A 57 -6.16 -3.26 1.13
C THR A 57 -7.65 -3.12 1.51
N ILE A 58 -7.98 -3.14 2.82
CA ILE A 58 -9.35 -2.92 3.32
C ILE A 58 -9.82 -1.49 2.99
N SER A 59 -8.95 -0.50 3.17
CA SER A 59 -9.27 0.90 2.83
C SER A 59 -9.59 1.06 1.34
N ALA A 60 -8.79 0.42 0.48
CA ALA A 60 -9.04 0.39 -0.97
C ALA A 60 -10.37 -0.30 -1.31
N TYR A 61 -10.71 -1.41 -0.64
CA TYR A 61 -12.00 -2.08 -0.79
C TYR A 61 -13.17 -1.17 -0.39
N MET A 62 -13.09 -0.53 0.78
CA MET A 62 -14.11 0.39 1.28
C MET A 62 -14.32 1.58 0.36
N LYS A 63 -13.26 2.08 -0.29
CA LYS A 63 -13.38 3.09 -1.35
C LYS A 63 -14.24 2.57 -2.50
N CYS A 64 -13.97 1.37 -3.00
CA CYS A 64 -14.76 0.78 -4.09
C CYS A 64 -16.23 0.58 -3.70
N VAL A 65 -16.51 0.13 -2.47
CA VAL A 65 -17.89 0.00 -1.95
C VAL A 65 -18.62 1.36 -1.95
N LYS A 66 -17.94 2.44 -1.55
CA LYS A 66 -18.53 3.79 -1.55
C LYS A 66 -18.84 4.29 -2.96
N GLU A 67 -17.92 4.09 -3.89
CA GLU A 67 -18.09 4.48 -5.31
C GLU A 67 -19.25 3.70 -5.95
N LEU A 68 -19.34 2.39 -5.73
CA LEU A 68 -20.46 1.57 -6.22
C LEU A 68 -21.79 2.02 -5.63
N LYS A 69 -21.84 2.34 -4.32
CA LYS A 69 -23.03 2.89 -3.68
C LYS A 69 -23.43 4.26 -4.25
N ALA A 70 -22.48 5.03 -4.76
CA ALA A 70 -22.71 6.29 -5.45
C ALA A 70 -23.12 6.11 -6.94
N GLY A 71 -23.21 4.87 -7.43
CA GLY A 71 -23.58 4.56 -8.80
C GLY A 71 -22.42 4.56 -9.80
N ASN A 72 -21.17 4.56 -9.31
CA ASN A 72 -19.99 4.52 -10.17
C ASN A 72 -19.53 3.07 -10.43
N ASP A 73 -20.06 2.48 -11.49
CA ASP A 73 -19.80 1.08 -11.87
C ASP A 73 -18.35 0.83 -12.36
N GLU A 74 -17.56 1.86 -12.66
CA GLU A 74 -16.14 1.70 -13.03
C GLU A 74 -15.31 1.02 -11.92
N PHE A 75 -15.78 1.09 -10.67
CA PHE A 75 -15.13 0.48 -9.51
C PHE A 75 -15.49 -0.98 -9.30
N LYS A 76 -16.37 -1.58 -10.12
CA LYS A 76 -16.84 -2.96 -9.92
C LYS A 76 -15.73 -3.99 -10.07
N GLU A 77 -14.91 -3.88 -11.12
CA GLU A 77 -13.79 -4.80 -11.34
C GLU A 77 -12.74 -4.66 -10.21
N ALA A 78 -12.45 -3.44 -9.79
CA ALA A 78 -11.54 -3.17 -8.68
C ALA A 78 -12.07 -3.73 -7.36
N HIS A 79 -13.37 -3.56 -7.07
CA HIS A 79 -14.04 -4.11 -5.90
C HIS A 79 -13.85 -5.63 -5.83
N ASP A 80 -14.18 -6.35 -6.90
CA ASP A 80 -14.14 -7.82 -6.93
C ASP A 80 -12.71 -8.35 -6.83
N SER A 81 -11.76 -7.71 -7.52
CA SER A 81 -10.34 -8.06 -7.46
C SER A 81 -9.76 -7.86 -6.05
N ILE A 82 -10.06 -6.73 -5.40
CA ILE A 82 -9.58 -6.43 -4.05
C ILE A 82 -10.24 -7.36 -3.03
N LEU A 83 -11.55 -7.65 -3.17
CA LEU A 83 -12.25 -8.58 -2.29
C LEU A 83 -11.64 -9.99 -2.36
N ALA A 84 -11.32 -10.46 -3.57
CA ALA A 84 -10.61 -11.73 -3.74
C ALA A 84 -9.25 -11.72 -3.04
N LYS A 85 -8.49 -10.63 -3.19
CA LYS A 85 -7.20 -10.46 -2.51
C LYS A 85 -7.35 -10.48 -0.99
N LEU A 86 -8.34 -9.78 -0.42
CA LEU A 86 -8.59 -9.78 1.03
C LEU A 86 -8.85 -11.18 1.56
N LYS A 87 -9.70 -11.96 0.88
CA LYS A 87 -10.00 -13.36 1.26
C LYS A 87 -8.78 -14.28 1.18
N THR A 88 -7.76 -13.94 0.40
CA THR A 88 -6.53 -14.73 0.31
C THR A 88 -5.49 -14.38 1.37
N LEU A 89 -5.69 -13.30 2.14
CA LEU A 89 -4.75 -12.91 3.19
C LEU A 89 -4.74 -13.91 4.35
N ASN A 90 -5.83 -14.66 4.57
CA ASN A 90 -5.96 -15.68 5.63
C ASN A 90 -5.54 -15.14 7.02
N MET A 91 -6.02 -13.95 7.35
CA MET A 91 -5.71 -13.26 8.61
C MET A 91 -7.01 -13.08 9.41
N PRO A 92 -7.03 -13.43 10.71
CA PRO A 92 -8.24 -13.32 11.53
C PRO A 92 -8.73 -11.87 11.66
N GLU A 93 -7.86 -10.87 11.46
CA GLU A 93 -8.21 -9.44 11.49
C GLU A 93 -8.92 -8.95 10.22
N VAL A 94 -8.93 -9.76 9.15
CA VAL A 94 -9.47 -9.40 7.82
C VAL A 94 -10.76 -10.16 7.48
N ASP A 95 -11.01 -11.29 8.15
CA ASP A 95 -12.17 -12.16 7.94
C ASP A 95 -13.51 -11.58 8.45
#